data_AF-A0A7S2DL59-F1
#
_entry.id   AF-A0A7S2DL59-F1
#
_cell.length_a   1.000
_cell.length_b   1.000
_cell.length_c   1.000
_cell.angle_alpha   90.00
_cell.angle_beta   90.00
_cell.angle_gamma   90.00
#
_symmetry.space_group_name_H-M   'P 1'
#
loop_
_entity.id
_entity.type
_entity.pdbx_description
1 polymer ?
#
loop_
_entity_poly.entity_id
_entity_poly.type
_entity_poly.pdbx_seq_one_letter_code
_entity_poly.pdbx_strand_id
1 'polypeptide(L)'
;DSGEGGETSGLVGGHPAPVKASLELEVAGRDVSRPQFTRWVLLAYAAMALIYATGPTVLLLCVCQLLWKGEVNAGVVIVTMATILATMIAPPCMAYNGAKSSDRLMQLARKHVCMVLMCQVVGFMICGAIVKFFYGYDPGQPLVRDDFDESLPVAVVGSGASGLTAAWMLAMGGRKVQLFEALDDIAGHSKSYVEARGDGKGGNLTIDLGYIFNNPLYGQYKALTDYAGFERRDSALNTSGAIGGKYWDNTGSRRFSEEMEAEMERFMSFVREEPIFLRNLVPFGVWAWRHGFSRDFMKLCIDSTMSVLFVTKMGLKKQPTQAVLNHFRGSGFTHLKFDPSSEWGRNKVQITVGGSQNVWRRVQREILETGRGQVHLKKKLVSAGKEDGLWALTFEDGSKVGGFADLILALP
;
A
#
# COMPACT_ATOMS: atom_id res chain seq x y z
N ASP A 1 -67.03 -48.02 19.97
CA ASP A 1 -66.71 -48.89 18.82
C ASP A 1 -65.28 -49.46 18.97
N SER A 2 -65.00 -50.56 18.28
CA SER A 2 -63.80 -51.42 18.38
C SER A 2 -62.58 -50.88 17.59
N GLY A 3 -61.33 -51.33 17.84
CA GLY A 3 -60.82 -52.28 18.84
C GLY A 3 -59.32 -52.65 18.62
N GLU A 4 -58.79 -53.48 19.54
CA GLU A 4 -57.55 -54.33 19.53
C GLU A 4 -56.12 -53.77 19.20
N GLY A 5 -55.12 -54.17 20.03
CA GLY A 5 -53.72 -54.45 19.62
C GLY A 5 -52.52 -53.90 20.45
N GLY A 6 -51.80 -54.76 21.22
CA GLY A 6 -50.34 -54.60 21.56
C GLY A 6 -49.88 -54.48 23.05
N GLU A 7 -48.93 -55.35 23.48
CA GLU A 7 -48.42 -55.71 24.84
C GLU A 7 -47.36 -54.75 25.54
N THR A 8 -46.64 -55.11 26.65
CA THR A 8 -46.76 -54.91 28.16
C THR A 8 -45.32 -54.71 28.82
N SER A 9 -44.90 -54.53 30.11
CA SER A 9 -45.34 -54.39 31.56
C SER A 9 -44.30 -53.49 32.36
N GLY A 10 -44.00 -53.41 33.70
CA GLY A 10 -44.16 -54.23 34.94
C GLY A 10 -43.85 -53.55 36.35
N LEU A 11 -43.06 -54.16 37.27
CA LEU A 11 -43.21 -54.20 38.79
C LEU A 11 -41.86 -54.26 39.62
N VAL A 12 -41.58 -54.30 40.98
CA VAL A 12 -42.10 -54.11 42.41
C VAL A 12 -40.90 -54.41 43.43
N GLY A 13 -40.72 -54.15 44.77
CA GLY A 13 -41.33 -53.46 45.96
C GLY A 13 -41.48 -54.35 47.27
N GLY A 14 -41.17 -54.06 48.57
CA GLY A 14 -40.34 -53.06 49.35
C GLY A 14 -40.58 -52.98 50.93
N HIS A 15 -39.58 -52.55 51.76
CA HIS A 15 -39.63 -51.85 53.12
C HIS A 15 -39.46 -52.58 54.56
N PRO A 16 -39.47 -51.96 55.81
CA PRO A 16 -38.35 -51.99 56.85
C PRO A 16 -38.65 -52.14 58.41
N ALA A 17 -37.65 -52.03 59.36
CA ALA A 17 -37.76 -51.55 60.82
C ALA A 17 -36.41 -51.53 61.68
N PRO A 18 -36.26 -50.84 62.86
CA PRO A 18 -34.93 -50.38 63.44
C PRO A 18 -34.65 -50.39 65.00
N VAL A 19 -33.39 -50.06 65.43
CA VAL A 19 -32.92 -49.64 66.81
C VAL A 19 -31.78 -48.56 66.72
N LYS A 20 -31.36 -47.88 67.83
CA LYS A 20 -30.42 -46.72 67.94
C LYS A 20 -29.02 -47.11 68.57
N ALA A 21 -28.02 -46.27 68.95
CA ALA A 21 -27.82 -44.80 69.14
C ALA A 21 -26.31 -44.37 69.24
N SER A 22 -26.01 -43.04 69.29
CA SER A 22 -24.74 -42.34 69.68
C SER A 22 -23.48 -42.51 68.79
N LEU A 23 -22.50 -41.58 68.68
CA LEU A 23 -22.27 -40.23 69.25
C LEU A 23 -21.59 -39.29 68.20
N GLU A 24 -21.32 -38.02 68.52
CA GLU A 24 -20.90 -36.94 67.60
C GLU A 24 -19.37 -36.68 67.54
N LEU A 25 -18.91 -36.00 66.47
CA LEU A 25 -17.87 -34.94 66.53
C LEU A 25 -17.87 -34.06 65.26
N GLU A 26 -17.26 -32.86 65.34
CA GLU A 26 -17.66 -31.68 64.56
C GLU A 26 -17.06 -31.48 63.16
N VAL A 27 -17.74 -30.63 62.38
CA VAL A 27 -17.28 -30.05 61.10
C VAL A 27 -16.52 -28.74 61.33
N ALA A 28 -15.22 -28.70 61.05
CA ALA A 28 -14.46 -27.44 60.91
C ALA A 28 -13.31 -27.57 59.89
N GLY A 29 -13.48 -27.01 58.68
CA GLY A 29 -12.47 -27.05 57.62
C GLY A 29 -12.96 -26.44 56.30
N ARG A 30 -13.22 -25.12 56.30
CA ARG A 30 -13.89 -24.45 55.17
C ARG A 30 -13.02 -24.34 53.91
N ASP A 31 -13.69 -24.49 52.77
CA ASP A 31 -13.23 -24.19 51.41
C ASP A 31 -12.59 -22.80 51.28
N VAL A 32 -11.26 -22.76 51.08
CA VAL A 32 -10.50 -21.55 50.70
C VAL A 32 -9.41 -21.93 49.68
N SER A 33 -9.77 -22.11 48.40
CA SER A 33 -8.78 -22.12 47.30
C SER A 33 -9.36 -21.94 45.89
N ARG A 34 -10.50 -22.60 45.60
CA ARG A 34 -10.96 -22.80 44.21
C ARG A 34 -11.27 -21.51 43.41
N PRO A 35 -11.88 -20.45 43.97
CA PRO A 35 -12.23 -19.26 43.17
C PRO A 35 -11.02 -18.50 42.61
N GLN A 36 -9.91 -18.45 43.35
CA GLN A 36 -8.68 -17.82 42.86
C GLN A 36 -7.99 -18.68 41.80
N PHE A 37 -7.92 -20.00 42.01
CA PHE A 37 -7.35 -20.95 41.05
C PHE A 37 -8.03 -20.84 39.67
N THR A 38 -9.37 -20.84 39.63
CA THR A 38 -10.11 -20.68 38.36
C THR A 38 -9.86 -19.32 37.70
N ARG A 39 -9.72 -18.23 38.47
CA ARG A 39 -9.37 -16.90 37.93
C ARG A 39 -7.95 -16.86 37.35
N TRP A 40 -6.97 -17.43 38.03
CA TRP A 40 -5.59 -17.51 37.53
C TRP A 40 -5.48 -18.39 36.28
N VAL A 41 -6.20 -19.50 36.22
CA VAL A 41 -6.30 -20.33 34.99
C VAL A 41 -6.93 -19.53 33.84
N LEU A 42 -8.05 -18.83 34.06
CA LEU A 42 -8.68 -18.01 33.03
C LEU A 42 -7.79 -16.85 32.55
N LEU A 43 -7.06 -16.19 33.46
CA LEU A 43 -6.07 -15.16 33.10
C LEU A 43 -4.89 -15.75 32.31
N ALA A 44 -4.40 -16.93 32.67
CA ALA A 44 -3.37 -17.63 31.90
C ALA A 44 -3.86 -18.00 30.50
N TYR A 45 -5.08 -18.52 30.35
CA TYR A 45 -5.69 -18.80 29.04
C TYR A 45 -5.92 -17.54 28.21
N ALA A 46 -6.29 -16.41 28.82
CA ALA A 46 -6.46 -15.13 28.12
C ALA A 46 -5.11 -14.53 27.67
N ALA A 47 -4.08 -14.57 28.52
CA ALA A 47 -2.72 -14.15 28.17
C ALA A 47 -2.12 -15.05 27.07
N MET A 48 -2.31 -16.37 27.17
CA MET A 48 -1.98 -17.32 26.12
C MET A 48 -2.69 -16.97 24.80
N ALA A 49 -4.02 -16.76 24.81
CA ALA A 49 -4.77 -16.40 23.61
C ALA A 49 -4.25 -15.10 22.95
N LEU A 50 -3.85 -14.10 23.74
CA LEU A 50 -3.23 -12.87 23.23
C LEU A 50 -1.85 -13.14 22.61
N ILE A 51 -1.02 -13.99 23.22
CA ILE A 51 0.27 -14.43 22.67
C ILE A 51 0.07 -15.23 21.37
N TYR A 52 -0.96 -16.08 21.26
CA TYR A 52 -1.25 -16.80 20.01
C TYR A 52 -1.82 -15.92 18.90
N ALA A 53 -2.59 -14.89 19.24
CA ALA A 53 -3.12 -13.94 18.27
C ALA A 53 -2.04 -12.97 17.74
N THR A 54 -1.05 -12.61 18.56
CA THR A 54 -0.02 -11.60 18.21
C THR A 54 1.33 -12.20 17.81
N GLY A 55 1.72 -13.35 18.37
CA GLY A 55 2.99 -14.03 18.12
C GLY A 55 3.30 -14.27 16.64
N PRO A 56 2.38 -14.81 15.82
CA PRO A 56 2.59 -14.99 14.38
C PRO A 56 2.82 -13.66 13.64
N THR A 57 2.13 -12.59 14.05
CA THR A 57 2.30 -11.25 13.47
C THR A 57 3.65 -10.63 13.84
N VAL A 58 4.12 -10.80 15.09
CA VAL A 58 5.46 -10.37 15.49
C VAL A 58 6.54 -11.18 14.77
N LEU A 59 6.36 -12.50 14.64
CA LEU A 59 7.25 -13.38 13.89
C LEU A 59 7.38 -12.96 12.42
N LEU A 60 6.26 -12.63 11.78
CA LEU A 60 6.22 -12.10 10.42
C LEU A 60 6.95 -10.75 10.30
N LEU A 61 6.73 -9.81 11.23
CA LEU A 61 7.43 -8.52 11.25
C LEU A 61 8.94 -8.68 11.43
N CYS A 62 9.39 -9.62 12.28
CA CYS A 62 10.79 -9.98 12.44
C CYS A 62 11.41 -10.53 11.13
N VAL A 63 10.70 -11.41 10.42
CA VAL A 63 11.14 -11.93 9.11
C VAL A 63 11.22 -10.79 8.07
N CYS A 64 10.22 -9.92 8.00
CA CYS A 64 10.23 -8.76 7.10
C CYS A 64 11.38 -7.78 7.41
N GLN A 65 11.79 -7.62 8.66
CA GLN A 65 12.94 -6.78 9.03
C GLN A 65 14.26 -7.34 8.49
N LEU A 66 14.50 -8.66 8.61
CA LEU A 66 15.69 -9.32 8.05
C LEU A 66 15.75 -9.20 6.53
N LEU A 67 14.62 -9.37 5.84
CA LEU A 67 14.55 -9.33 4.39
C LEU A 67 14.67 -7.91 3.81
N TRP A 68 14.36 -6.85 4.57
CA TRP A 68 14.36 -5.46 4.08
C TRP A 68 15.64 -4.67 4.40
N LYS A 69 16.43 -5.07 5.40
CA LYS A 69 17.72 -4.44 5.72
C LYS A 69 18.79 -5.44 6.14
N GLY A 70 19.84 -5.57 5.32
CA GLY A 70 21.02 -6.40 5.62
C GLY A 70 21.86 -5.97 6.83
N GLU A 71 21.57 -4.81 7.44
CA GLU A 71 22.20 -4.31 8.66
C GLU A 71 21.56 -4.86 9.96
N VAL A 72 20.43 -5.57 9.87
CA VAL A 72 19.74 -6.11 11.05
C VAL A 72 20.54 -7.27 11.64
N ASN A 73 20.91 -7.17 12.92
CA ASN A 73 21.65 -8.22 13.61
C ASN A 73 20.82 -9.52 13.67
N ALA A 74 21.17 -10.48 12.81
CA ALA A 74 20.45 -11.74 12.65
C ALA A 74 20.36 -12.54 13.97
N GLY A 75 21.37 -12.49 14.83
CA GLY A 75 21.35 -13.16 16.13
C GLY A 75 20.23 -12.65 17.04
N VAL A 76 20.01 -11.34 17.09
CA VAL A 76 18.92 -10.74 17.89
C VAL A 76 17.55 -11.19 17.38
N VAL A 77 17.36 -11.24 16.06
CA VAL A 77 16.09 -11.68 15.47
C VAL A 77 15.86 -13.18 15.67
N ILE A 78 16.89 -14.02 15.45
CA ILE A 78 16.81 -15.47 15.68
C ILE A 78 16.46 -15.78 17.14
N VAL A 79 17.10 -15.11 18.11
CA VAL A 79 16.78 -15.26 19.54
C VAL A 79 15.36 -14.80 19.85
N THR A 80 14.88 -13.71 19.24
CA THR A 80 13.51 -13.21 19.39
C THR A 80 12.49 -14.23 18.84
N MET A 81 12.72 -14.76 17.64
CA MET A 81 11.88 -15.79 17.02
C MET A 81 11.85 -17.07 17.87
N ALA A 82 13.00 -17.53 18.36
CA ALA A 82 13.10 -18.71 19.23
C ALA A 82 12.37 -18.51 20.57
N THR A 83 12.43 -17.31 21.15
CA THR A 83 11.73 -16.98 22.41
C THR A 83 10.22 -16.93 22.23
N ILE A 84 9.75 -16.37 21.10
CA ILE A 84 8.32 -16.39 20.73
C ILE A 84 7.85 -17.83 20.52
N LEU A 85 8.63 -18.67 19.82
CA LEU A 85 8.29 -20.08 19.61
C LEU A 85 8.26 -20.88 20.92
N ALA A 86 9.24 -20.70 21.81
CA ALA A 86 9.27 -21.36 23.11
C ALA A 86 8.08 -20.97 24.00
N THR A 87 7.74 -19.68 24.05
CA THR A 87 6.58 -19.18 24.82
C THR A 87 5.23 -19.57 24.19
N MET A 88 5.18 -19.81 22.88
CA MET A 88 4.01 -20.39 22.21
C MET A 88 3.91 -21.92 22.39
N ILE A 89 5.00 -22.67 22.55
CA ILE A 89 4.97 -24.15 22.57
C ILE A 89 4.95 -24.73 23.99
N ALA A 90 5.62 -24.12 24.97
CA ALA A 90 5.72 -24.69 26.32
C ALA A 90 4.39 -24.73 27.09
N PRO A 91 3.57 -23.65 27.15
CA PRO A 91 2.36 -23.65 27.99
C PRO A 91 1.29 -24.70 27.58
N PRO A 92 0.99 -24.96 26.28
CA PRO A 92 0.08 -26.03 25.89
C PRO A 92 0.57 -27.42 26.27
N CYS A 93 1.89 -27.68 26.14
CA CYS A 93 2.49 -28.95 26.55
C CYS A 93 2.42 -29.15 28.08
N MET A 94 2.65 -28.10 28.86
CA MET A 94 2.48 -28.13 30.32
C MET A 94 1.01 -28.32 30.71
N ALA A 95 0.07 -27.64 30.04
CA ALA A 95 -1.36 -27.79 30.28
C ALA A 95 -1.88 -29.19 29.92
N TYR A 96 -1.40 -29.78 28.81
CA TYR A 96 -1.71 -31.16 28.41
C TYR A 96 -1.26 -32.17 29.48
N ASN A 97 -0.04 -32.04 29.98
CA ASN A 97 0.50 -32.91 31.02
C ASN A 97 -0.14 -32.70 32.42
N GLY A 98 -0.65 -31.49 32.70
CA GLY A 98 -1.29 -31.15 33.99
C GLY A 98 -2.78 -31.52 34.11
N ALA A 99 -3.47 -31.81 33.00
CA ALA A 99 -4.94 -31.90 32.94
C ALA A 99 -5.57 -33.19 33.52
N LYS A 100 -5.22 -33.58 34.75
CA LYS A 100 -5.85 -34.72 35.46
C LYS A 100 -7.20 -34.36 36.12
N SER A 101 -8.21 -33.95 35.34
CA SER A 101 -9.64 -34.15 35.68
C SER A 101 -10.64 -33.63 34.62
N SER A 102 -11.71 -34.40 34.41
CA SER A 102 -12.87 -34.16 33.51
C SER A 102 -12.59 -34.12 32.00
N ASP A 103 -13.31 -34.96 31.26
CA ASP A 103 -13.11 -35.13 29.82
C ASP A 103 -13.49 -33.89 28.99
N ARG A 104 -14.44 -33.07 29.46
CA ARG A 104 -14.80 -31.82 28.76
C ARG A 104 -13.63 -30.82 28.75
N LEU A 105 -12.86 -30.70 29.84
CA LEU A 105 -11.66 -29.86 29.87
C LEU A 105 -10.55 -30.45 28.99
N MET A 106 -10.34 -31.77 29.00
CA MET A 106 -9.39 -32.41 28.07
C MET A 106 -9.77 -32.22 26.60
N GLN A 107 -11.05 -32.37 26.24
CA GLN A 107 -11.52 -32.18 24.87
C GLN A 107 -11.38 -30.72 24.41
N LEU A 108 -11.68 -29.75 25.29
CA LEU A 108 -11.49 -28.33 24.98
C LEU A 108 -9.99 -27.98 24.82
N ALA A 109 -9.14 -28.47 25.73
CA ALA A 109 -7.69 -28.29 25.66
C ALA A 109 -7.11 -28.91 24.38
N ARG A 110 -7.49 -30.14 24.01
CA ARG A 110 -7.09 -30.79 22.74
C ARG A 110 -7.50 -29.96 21.52
N LYS A 111 -8.73 -29.44 21.48
CA LYS A 111 -9.20 -28.57 20.39
C LYS A 111 -8.38 -27.27 20.30
N HIS A 112 -8.06 -26.63 21.42
CA HIS A 112 -7.17 -25.46 21.44
C HIS A 112 -5.74 -25.78 21.01
N VAL A 113 -5.16 -26.90 21.44
CA VAL A 113 -3.83 -27.37 20.99
C VAL A 113 -3.82 -27.57 19.47
N CYS A 114 -4.79 -28.29 18.91
CA CYS A 114 -4.90 -28.49 17.46
C CYS A 114 -5.07 -27.17 16.69
N MET A 115 -5.89 -26.24 17.21
CA MET A 115 -6.08 -24.92 16.61
C MET A 115 -4.79 -24.09 16.61
N VAL A 116 -4.07 -24.05 17.74
CA VAL A 116 -2.78 -23.35 17.88
C VAL A 116 -1.74 -23.93 16.93
N LEU A 117 -1.61 -25.26 16.85
CA LEU A 117 -0.70 -25.92 15.93
C LEU A 117 -1.07 -25.63 14.47
N MET A 118 -2.35 -25.61 14.11
CA MET A 118 -2.80 -25.25 12.76
C MET A 118 -2.46 -23.79 12.42
N CYS A 119 -2.68 -22.85 13.34
CA CYS A 119 -2.28 -21.45 13.17
C CYS A 119 -0.75 -21.29 13.04
N GLN A 120 0.04 -22.07 13.79
CA GLN A 120 1.50 -22.07 13.64
C GLN A 120 1.93 -22.63 12.28
N VAL A 121 1.36 -23.76 11.83
CA VAL A 121 1.68 -24.35 10.51
C VAL A 121 1.32 -23.39 9.37
N VAL A 122 0.15 -22.75 9.42
CA VAL A 122 -0.23 -21.73 8.44
C VAL A 122 0.72 -20.53 8.48
N GLY A 123 1.09 -20.04 9.68
CA GLY A 123 2.09 -18.98 9.84
C GLY A 123 3.46 -19.35 9.27
N PHE A 124 3.94 -20.57 9.50
CA PHE A 124 5.19 -21.07 8.93
C PHE A 124 5.12 -21.23 7.41
N MET A 125 4.00 -21.69 6.84
CA MET A 125 3.84 -21.75 5.38
C MET A 125 3.80 -20.36 4.75
N ILE A 126 3.15 -19.38 5.39
CA ILE A 126 3.14 -17.98 4.93
C ILE A 126 4.56 -17.39 5.01
N CYS A 127 5.24 -17.50 6.15
CA CYS A 127 6.62 -17.03 6.29
C CYS A 127 7.57 -17.74 5.31
N GLY A 128 7.42 -19.05 5.08
CA GLY A 128 8.22 -19.81 4.12
C GLY A 128 7.95 -19.41 2.67
N ALA A 129 6.70 -19.13 2.30
CA ALA A 129 6.34 -18.61 0.98
C ALA A 129 6.90 -17.19 0.77
N ILE A 130 6.81 -16.32 1.79
CA ILE A 130 7.38 -14.97 1.78
C ILE A 130 8.91 -15.01 1.67
N VAL A 131 9.59 -15.82 2.49
CA VAL A 131 11.05 -16.01 2.40
C VAL A 131 11.45 -16.55 1.03
N LYS A 132 10.74 -17.56 0.48
CA LYS A 132 11.00 -18.07 -0.87
C LYS A 132 10.80 -17.01 -1.94
N PHE A 133 9.76 -16.19 -1.84
CA PHE A 133 9.48 -15.08 -2.75
C PHE A 133 10.60 -14.04 -2.74
N PHE A 134 11.11 -13.66 -1.57
CA PHE A 134 12.20 -12.67 -1.45
C PHE A 134 13.60 -13.24 -1.70
N TYR A 135 13.91 -14.50 -1.35
CA TYR A 135 15.21 -15.12 -1.65
C TYR A 135 15.36 -15.55 -3.12
N GLY A 136 14.24 -15.80 -3.83
CA GLY A 136 14.23 -16.04 -5.27
C GLY A 136 14.16 -14.75 -6.10
N TYR A 137 14.16 -13.57 -5.46
CA TYR A 137 14.04 -12.27 -6.08
C TYR A 137 15.31 -11.46 -5.83
N ASP A 138 16.22 -11.46 -6.79
CA ASP A 138 17.32 -10.49 -6.83
C ASP A 138 16.73 -9.12 -7.23
N PRO A 139 16.69 -8.12 -6.32
CA PRO A 139 16.13 -6.80 -6.64
C PRO A 139 16.99 -6.01 -7.64
N GLY A 140 18.23 -6.46 -7.91
CA GLY A 140 19.14 -5.88 -8.89
C GLY A 140 19.03 -6.46 -10.30
N GLN A 141 18.46 -7.68 -10.45
CA GLN A 141 18.22 -8.25 -11.77
C GLN A 141 16.77 -8.00 -12.22
N PRO A 142 16.55 -7.29 -13.34
CA PRO A 142 15.22 -7.23 -13.93
C PRO A 142 14.78 -8.64 -14.35
N LEU A 143 13.48 -8.92 -14.24
CA LEU A 143 12.87 -10.12 -14.82
C LEU A 143 12.85 -9.98 -16.35
N VAL A 144 14.00 -10.18 -16.98
CA VAL A 144 14.11 -10.23 -18.45
C VAL A 144 13.40 -11.49 -18.93
N ARG A 145 12.53 -11.32 -19.92
CA ARG A 145 11.87 -12.42 -20.61
C ARG A 145 12.58 -12.63 -21.94
N ASP A 146 13.38 -13.68 -22.02
CA ASP A 146 14.18 -14.00 -23.21
C ASP A 146 13.38 -14.77 -24.30
N ASP A 147 12.18 -15.29 -23.97
CA ASP A 147 11.36 -16.14 -24.85
C ASP A 147 10.22 -15.36 -25.57
N PHE A 148 10.57 -14.37 -26.40
CA PHE A 148 9.59 -13.61 -27.20
C PHE A 148 9.66 -13.87 -28.71
N ASP A 149 8.50 -13.84 -29.36
CA ASP A 149 8.39 -13.90 -30.83
C ASP A 149 8.54 -12.49 -31.42
N GLU A 150 9.63 -12.24 -32.13
CA GLU A 150 9.91 -10.96 -32.79
C GLU A 150 8.93 -10.63 -33.93
N SER A 151 8.39 -11.65 -34.59
CA SER A 151 7.54 -11.52 -35.77
C SER A 151 6.13 -11.07 -35.41
N LEU A 152 5.66 -11.43 -34.21
CA LEU A 152 4.34 -11.09 -33.70
C LEU A 152 4.30 -9.69 -33.05
N PRO A 153 3.18 -8.96 -33.20
CA PRO A 153 3.01 -7.64 -32.60
C PRO A 153 2.74 -7.70 -31.08
N VAL A 154 3.09 -6.61 -30.40
CA VAL A 154 2.69 -6.30 -29.03
C VAL A 154 1.50 -5.33 -29.06
N ALA A 155 0.45 -5.63 -28.30
CA ALA A 155 -0.61 -4.66 -28.04
C ALA A 155 -0.25 -3.80 -26.82
N VAL A 156 -0.40 -2.49 -26.92
CA VAL A 156 -0.27 -1.54 -25.80
C VAL A 156 -1.59 -0.79 -25.66
N VAL A 157 -2.17 -0.74 -24.47
CA VAL A 157 -3.48 -0.10 -24.25
C VAL A 157 -3.36 1.04 -23.24
N GLY A 158 -3.80 2.23 -23.64
CA GLY A 158 -3.58 3.51 -22.96
C GLY A 158 -2.36 4.25 -23.53
N SER A 159 -2.55 5.44 -24.10
CA SER A 159 -1.49 6.28 -24.66
C SER A 159 -0.99 7.37 -23.70
N GLY A 160 -1.14 7.15 -22.39
CA GLY A 160 -0.47 7.95 -21.38
C GLY A 160 1.06 7.84 -21.46
N ALA A 161 1.76 8.63 -20.66
CA ALA A 161 3.24 8.67 -20.62
C ALA A 161 3.89 7.28 -20.54
N SER A 162 3.34 6.37 -19.71
CA SER A 162 3.80 4.98 -19.58
C SER A 162 3.64 4.16 -20.86
N GLY A 163 2.44 4.18 -21.46
CA GLY A 163 2.12 3.43 -22.68
C GLY A 163 2.86 3.95 -23.91
N LEU A 164 2.99 5.27 -24.06
CA LEU A 164 3.83 5.86 -25.12
C LEU A 164 5.31 5.52 -24.94
N THR A 165 5.84 5.55 -23.71
CA THR A 165 7.23 5.14 -23.45
C THR A 165 7.44 3.66 -23.80
N ALA A 166 6.53 2.77 -23.38
CA ALA A 166 6.60 1.34 -23.68
C ALA A 166 6.51 1.07 -25.20
N ALA A 167 5.54 1.70 -25.88
CA ALA A 167 5.37 1.55 -27.33
C ALA A 167 6.58 2.09 -28.12
N TRP A 168 7.16 3.20 -27.69
CA TRP A 168 8.36 3.79 -28.29
C TRP A 168 9.60 2.93 -28.09
N MET A 169 9.88 2.48 -26.85
CA MET A 169 11.02 1.61 -26.57
C MET A 169 10.92 0.28 -27.33
N LEU A 170 9.72 -0.30 -27.46
CA LEU A 170 9.49 -1.51 -28.26
C LEU A 170 9.68 -1.27 -29.76
N ALA A 171 9.13 -0.19 -30.31
CA ALA A 171 9.25 0.13 -31.73
C ALA A 171 10.71 0.46 -32.14
N MET A 172 11.41 1.24 -31.30
CA MET A 172 12.84 1.56 -31.46
C MET A 172 13.73 0.32 -31.26
N GLY A 173 13.33 -0.60 -30.36
CA GLY A 173 13.90 -1.94 -30.22
C GLY A 173 13.49 -2.93 -31.34
N GLY A 174 12.76 -2.48 -32.37
CA GLY A 174 12.44 -3.26 -33.54
C GLY A 174 11.19 -4.16 -33.46
N ARG A 175 10.47 -4.21 -32.33
CA ARG A 175 9.21 -4.97 -32.24
C ARG A 175 8.08 -4.24 -32.96
N LYS A 176 7.13 -4.99 -33.52
CA LYS A 176 5.87 -4.43 -34.06
C LYS A 176 4.95 -4.06 -32.89
N VAL A 177 4.32 -2.88 -32.93
CA VAL A 177 3.47 -2.38 -31.84
C VAL A 177 2.16 -1.82 -32.40
N GLN A 178 1.04 -2.15 -31.76
CA GLN A 178 -0.22 -1.43 -31.92
C GLN A 178 -0.62 -0.78 -30.58
N LEU A 179 -0.65 0.55 -30.56
CA LEU A 179 -1.03 1.34 -29.40
C LEU A 179 -2.51 1.77 -29.51
N PHE A 180 -3.32 1.43 -28.52
CA PHE A 180 -4.76 1.71 -28.48
C PHE A 180 -5.07 2.78 -27.43
N GLU A 181 -5.80 3.82 -27.80
CA GLU A 181 -6.23 4.91 -26.92
C GLU A 181 -7.76 5.03 -26.93
N ALA A 182 -8.37 5.20 -25.76
CA ALA A 182 -9.81 5.36 -25.60
C ALA A 182 -10.31 6.73 -26.09
N LEU A 183 -9.49 7.77 -25.96
CA LEU A 183 -9.77 9.14 -26.37
C LEU A 183 -9.35 9.42 -27.83
N ASP A 184 -9.55 10.67 -28.27
CA ASP A 184 -9.23 11.18 -29.61
C ASP A 184 -7.93 12.00 -29.70
N ASP A 185 -7.17 12.04 -28.60
CA ASP A 185 -5.87 12.68 -28.47
C ASP A 185 -5.05 11.94 -27.39
N ILE A 186 -3.73 12.06 -27.45
CA ILE A 186 -2.78 11.19 -26.70
C ILE A 186 -2.25 11.83 -25.40
N ALA A 187 -1.37 11.09 -24.70
CA ALA A 187 -0.62 11.49 -23.51
C ALA A 187 -1.41 11.61 -22.19
N GLY A 188 -2.74 11.45 -22.22
CA GLY A 188 -3.59 11.39 -21.03
C GLY A 188 -3.48 12.63 -20.15
N HIS A 189 -2.95 12.47 -18.93
CA HIS A 189 -2.76 13.59 -17.99
C HIS A 189 -1.71 14.62 -18.43
N SER A 190 -0.80 14.29 -19.37
CA SER A 190 0.12 15.27 -19.97
C SER A 190 -0.59 16.05 -21.09
N LYS A 191 -1.71 16.70 -20.75
CA LYS A 191 -2.59 17.43 -21.70
C LYS A 191 -2.22 18.91 -21.74
N SER A 192 -2.10 19.46 -22.96
CA SER A 192 -1.87 20.88 -23.21
C SER A 192 -3.05 21.49 -23.97
N TYR A 193 -3.50 22.67 -23.55
CA TYR A 193 -4.40 23.54 -24.31
C TYR A 193 -3.59 24.60 -25.07
N VAL A 194 -4.07 25.03 -26.24
CA VAL A 194 -3.40 26.01 -27.09
C VAL A 194 -4.35 27.18 -27.36
N GLU A 195 -4.07 28.32 -26.75
CA GLU A 195 -4.76 29.59 -26.97
C GLU A 195 -4.15 30.32 -28.17
N ALA A 196 -4.93 30.48 -29.24
CA ALA A 196 -4.53 31.28 -30.40
C ALA A 196 -4.62 32.78 -30.08
N ARG A 197 -3.47 33.41 -29.76
CA ARG A 197 -3.42 34.84 -29.44
C ARG A 197 -3.39 35.67 -30.72
N GLY A 198 -4.56 36.16 -31.11
CA GLY A 198 -4.77 37.00 -32.29
C GLY A 198 -4.14 38.41 -32.26
N ASP A 199 -3.24 38.69 -31.30
CA ASP A 199 -2.54 39.99 -31.20
C ASP A 199 -1.32 40.11 -32.14
N GLY A 200 -0.88 39.00 -32.73
CA GLY A 200 0.27 38.93 -33.64
C GLY A 200 1.63 39.20 -32.98
N LYS A 201 1.71 39.26 -31.64
CA LYS A 201 2.90 39.67 -30.88
C LYS A 201 3.43 38.61 -29.91
N GLY A 202 2.61 37.65 -29.49
CA GLY A 202 3.01 36.60 -28.54
C GLY A 202 3.15 35.17 -29.12
N GLY A 203 2.61 34.90 -30.31
CA GLY A 203 2.36 33.53 -30.77
C GLY A 203 1.29 32.82 -29.92
N ASN A 204 1.02 31.54 -30.20
CA ASN A 204 0.02 30.79 -29.44
C ASN A 204 0.52 30.48 -28.02
N LEU A 205 -0.27 30.83 -27.00
CA LEU A 205 0.05 30.41 -25.63
C LEU A 205 -0.34 28.94 -25.46
N THR A 206 0.61 28.11 -25.03
CA THR A 206 0.33 26.72 -24.62
C THR A 206 0.25 26.65 -23.10
N ILE A 207 -0.81 26.04 -22.58
CA ILE A 207 -1.14 25.91 -21.16
C ILE A 207 -1.29 24.42 -20.83
N ASP A 208 -0.45 23.89 -19.96
CA ASP A 208 -0.63 22.52 -19.47
C ASP A 208 -1.78 22.46 -18.45
N LEU A 209 -2.64 21.45 -18.58
CA LEU A 209 -3.88 21.32 -17.78
C LEU A 209 -3.82 20.22 -16.71
N GLY A 210 -2.83 19.32 -16.80
CA GLY A 210 -2.67 18.19 -15.86
C GLY A 210 -1.24 18.12 -15.33
N TYR A 211 -0.34 17.50 -16.08
CA TYR A 211 1.09 17.51 -15.76
C TYR A 211 1.72 18.86 -16.17
N ILE A 212 1.77 19.80 -15.22
CA ILE A 212 2.20 21.20 -15.44
C ILE A 212 3.72 21.37 -15.27
N PHE A 213 4.35 20.60 -14.39
CA PHE A 213 5.75 20.77 -14.01
C PHE A 213 6.42 19.45 -13.61
N ASN A 214 7.75 19.39 -13.77
CA ASN A 214 8.59 18.26 -13.39
C ASN A 214 9.56 18.62 -12.25
N ASN A 215 10.20 17.60 -11.66
CA ASN A 215 11.29 17.77 -10.71
C ASN A 215 12.66 17.76 -11.42
N PRO A 216 13.62 18.63 -11.06
CA PRO A 216 14.99 18.60 -11.60
C PRO A 216 15.73 17.26 -11.43
N LEU A 217 15.28 16.38 -10.53
CA LEU A 217 15.80 15.04 -10.31
C LEU A 217 15.16 13.94 -11.19
N TYR A 218 14.13 14.26 -12.00
CA TYR A 218 13.48 13.31 -12.91
C TYR A 218 14.35 13.04 -14.15
N GLY A 219 15.46 12.31 -13.97
CA GLY A 219 16.47 12.06 -14.98
C GLY A 219 15.91 11.51 -16.30
N GLN A 220 14.98 10.57 -16.26
CA GLN A 220 14.33 9.99 -17.44
C GLN A 220 13.50 11.04 -18.20
N TYR A 221 12.72 11.87 -17.50
CA TYR A 221 11.91 12.92 -18.14
C TYR A 221 12.80 14.01 -18.76
N LYS A 222 13.90 14.36 -18.08
CA LYS A 222 14.88 15.33 -18.58
C LYS A 222 15.55 14.80 -19.85
N ALA A 223 16.09 13.58 -19.82
CA ALA A 223 16.67 12.94 -21.00
C ALA A 223 15.68 12.85 -22.18
N LEU A 224 14.42 12.48 -21.92
CA LEU A 224 13.37 12.42 -22.94
C LEU A 224 13.06 13.80 -23.55
N THR A 225 13.00 14.85 -22.74
CA THR A 225 12.71 16.21 -23.24
C THR A 225 13.91 16.87 -23.91
N ASP A 226 15.14 16.59 -23.48
CA ASP A 226 16.36 16.98 -24.20
C ASP A 226 16.42 16.29 -25.57
N TYR A 227 16.18 14.97 -25.61
CA TYR A 227 16.14 14.19 -26.85
C TYR A 227 15.04 14.66 -27.81
N ALA A 228 13.84 14.95 -27.30
CA ALA A 228 12.73 15.46 -28.10
C ALA A 228 12.85 16.95 -28.50
N GLY A 229 13.88 17.66 -28.02
CA GLY A 229 14.16 19.06 -28.38
C GLY A 229 13.32 20.12 -27.66
N PHE A 230 12.76 19.83 -26.48
CA PHE A 230 11.92 20.75 -25.71
C PHE A 230 12.67 21.41 -24.55
N GLU A 231 12.73 22.74 -24.55
CA GLU A 231 13.28 23.52 -23.43
C GLU A 231 12.52 23.25 -22.13
N ARG A 232 13.25 22.90 -21.06
CA ARG A 232 12.75 22.92 -19.68
C ARG A 232 13.15 24.23 -19.03
N ARG A 233 12.18 24.97 -18.47
CA ARG A 233 12.40 26.25 -17.82
C ARG A 233 12.09 26.16 -16.33
N ASP A 234 13.02 26.62 -15.51
CA ASP A 234 12.85 26.68 -14.06
C ASP A 234 11.73 27.66 -13.66
N SER A 235 10.87 27.24 -12.73
CA SER A 235 9.83 28.06 -12.10
C SER A 235 9.76 27.79 -10.59
N ALA A 236 9.38 28.79 -9.80
CA ALA A 236 9.17 28.61 -8.36
C ALA A 236 7.75 28.06 -8.08
N LEU A 237 7.63 26.98 -7.31
CA LEU A 237 6.32 26.47 -6.88
C LEU A 237 5.82 27.25 -5.66
N ASN A 238 5.44 28.50 -5.91
CA ASN A 238 4.88 29.37 -4.88
C ASN A 238 3.45 28.94 -4.54
N THR A 239 3.14 28.83 -3.25
CA THR A 239 1.82 28.42 -2.73
C THR A 239 1.37 29.35 -1.62
N SER A 240 0.06 29.48 -1.47
CA SER A 240 -0.56 30.25 -0.38
C SER A 240 -1.90 29.65 0.05
N GLY A 241 -2.30 29.96 1.27
CA GLY A 241 -3.56 29.54 1.87
C GLY A 241 -4.27 30.73 2.51
N ALA A 242 -5.58 30.83 2.29
CA ALA A 242 -6.44 31.87 2.87
C ALA A 242 -7.68 31.23 3.48
N ILE A 243 -7.75 31.13 4.81
CA ILE A 243 -8.80 30.40 5.53
C ILE A 243 -9.19 31.16 6.81
N GLY A 244 -10.48 31.48 6.95
CA GLY A 244 -11.01 32.10 8.18
C GLY A 244 -10.39 33.45 8.53
N GLY A 245 -10.02 34.25 7.53
CA GLY A 245 -9.31 35.53 7.71
C GLY A 245 -7.80 35.40 7.94
N LYS A 246 -7.28 34.18 8.19
CA LYS A 246 -5.84 33.90 8.26
C LYS A 246 -5.27 33.71 6.86
N TYR A 247 -4.01 34.11 6.67
CA TYR A 247 -3.26 33.97 5.43
C TYR A 247 -1.88 33.40 5.70
N TRP A 248 -1.41 32.53 4.81
CA TRP A 248 -0.06 31.97 4.78
C TRP A 248 0.42 31.90 3.32
N ASP A 249 1.72 32.00 3.13
CA ASP A 249 2.39 31.77 1.85
C ASP A 249 3.77 31.16 2.11
N ASN A 250 4.30 30.40 1.14
CA ASN A 250 5.64 29.83 1.28
C ASN A 250 6.77 30.82 0.95
N THR A 251 6.51 31.98 0.35
CA THR A 251 7.57 32.96 0.00
C THR A 251 7.95 33.90 1.14
N GLY A 252 7.27 33.80 2.29
CA GLY A 252 7.52 34.65 3.46
C GLY A 252 7.02 36.08 3.29
N SER A 253 5.99 36.31 2.46
CA SER A 253 5.49 37.66 2.14
C SER A 253 4.93 38.42 3.36
N ARG A 254 4.67 37.73 4.47
CA ARG A 254 4.24 38.27 5.75
C ARG A 254 4.95 37.56 6.90
N ARG A 255 5.12 38.25 8.05
CA ARG A 255 5.53 37.61 9.30
C ARG A 255 4.38 36.73 9.82
N PHE A 256 4.68 35.45 10.09
CA PHE A 256 3.75 34.52 10.72
C PHE A 256 3.84 34.61 12.25
N SER A 257 2.88 34.00 12.96
CA SER A 257 2.93 33.95 14.43
C SER A 257 3.96 32.92 14.90
N GLU A 258 4.48 33.10 16.12
CA GLU A 258 5.59 32.29 16.64
C GLU A 258 5.20 30.83 16.87
N GLU A 259 3.90 30.56 17.10
CA GLU A 259 3.35 29.20 17.15
C GLU A 259 3.33 28.55 15.76
N MET A 260 2.93 29.29 14.72
CA MET A 260 2.92 28.79 13.33
C MET A 260 4.35 28.51 12.85
N GLU A 261 5.29 29.38 13.20
CA GLU A 261 6.72 29.18 12.94
C GLU A 261 7.28 27.94 13.64
N ALA A 262 6.95 27.76 14.93
CA ALA A 262 7.32 26.56 15.67
C ALA A 262 6.68 25.28 15.09
N GLU A 263 5.44 25.33 14.59
CA GLU A 263 4.82 24.18 13.92
C GLU A 263 5.45 23.85 12.57
N MET A 264 5.80 24.85 11.75
CA MET A 264 6.51 24.64 10.49
C MET A 264 7.88 23.99 10.72
N GLU A 265 8.70 24.51 11.64
CA GLU A 265 10.02 23.95 11.93
C GLU A 265 9.92 22.54 12.54
N ARG A 266 8.96 22.31 13.45
CA ARG A 266 8.67 21.00 14.05
C ARG A 266 8.11 19.99 13.03
N PHE A 267 7.48 20.44 11.96
CA PHE A 267 7.16 19.56 10.83
C PHE A 267 8.42 19.25 10.02
N MET A 268 9.23 20.26 9.71
CA MET A 268 10.47 20.08 8.95
C MET A 268 11.51 19.21 9.67
N SER A 269 11.52 19.13 11.00
CA SER A 269 12.38 18.16 11.71
C SER A 269 12.04 16.71 11.32
N PHE A 270 10.75 16.34 11.29
CA PHE A 270 10.31 15.00 10.84
C PHE A 270 10.54 14.76 9.35
N VAL A 271 10.61 15.81 8.53
CA VAL A 271 10.97 15.74 7.11
C VAL A 271 12.47 15.46 6.93
N ARG A 272 13.33 16.00 7.81
CA ARG A 272 14.80 15.79 7.78
C ARG A 272 15.22 14.41 8.31
N GLU A 273 14.47 13.83 9.25
CA GLU A 273 14.69 12.46 9.72
C GLU A 273 14.69 11.43 8.59
N GLU A 274 15.45 10.34 8.74
CA GLU A 274 15.54 9.34 7.67
C GLU A 274 14.23 8.56 7.41
N PRO A 275 13.91 8.23 6.14
CA PRO A 275 12.67 7.52 5.81
C PRO A 275 12.59 6.15 6.47
N ILE A 276 11.48 5.87 7.18
CA ILE A 276 11.24 4.57 7.80
C ILE A 276 9.98 3.91 7.22
N PHE A 277 10.09 2.61 6.89
CA PHE A 277 9.02 1.85 6.24
C PHE A 277 7.66 1.94 6.98
N LEU A 278 7.69 1.94 8.32
CA LEU A 278 6.47 2.03 9.15
C LEU A 278 5.64 3.30 8.87
N ARG A 279 6.27 4.42 8.46
CA ARG A 279 5.54 5.65 8.08
C ARG A 279 4.78 5.50 6.76
N ASN A 280 5.02 4.47 5.95
CA ASN A 280 4.13 4.16 4.81
C ASN A 280 2.81 3.50 5.26
N LEU A 281 2.80 2.82 6.42
CA LEU A 281 1.63 2.11 6.95
C LEU A 281 0.73 3.00 7.82
N VAL A 282 1.18 4.20 8.18
CA VAL A 282 0.41 5.15 9.01
C VAL A 282 -0.24 6.22 8.11
N PRO A 283 -1.57 6.38 8.14
CA PRO A 283 -2.26 7.48 7.46
C PRO A 283 -1.83 8.85 8.03
N PHE A 284 -1.47 9.78 7.15
CA PHE A 284 -0.88 11.07 7.51
C PHE A 284 -1.71 11.89 8.50
N GLY A 285 -3.05 11.83 8.43
CA GLY A 285 -3.93 12.51 9.40
C GLY A 285 -3.88 11.92 10.82
N VAL A 286 -3.66 10.60 10.95
CA VAL A 286 -3.48 9.93 12.25
C VAL A 286 -2.12 10.29 12.83
N TRP A 287 -1.08 10.30 11.99
CA TRP A 287 0.25 10.75 12.39
C TRP A 287 0.24 12.21 12.85
N ALA A 288 -0.30 13.13 12.04
CA ALA A 288 -0.35 14.56 12.37
C ALA A 288 -1.11 14.83 13.68
N TRP A 289 -2.24 14.13 13.91
CA TRP A 289 -2.96 14.18 15.17
C TRP A 289 -2.15 13.61 16.34
N ARG A 290 -1.51 12.45 16.19
CA ARG A 290 -0.69 11.81 17.23
C ARG A 290 0.55 12.64 17.61
N HIS A 291 1.06 13.42 16.66
CA HIS A 291 2.14 14.40 16.89
C HIS A 291 1.61 15.80 17.30
N GLY A 292 0.30 15.98 17.48
CA GLY A 292 -0.28 17.22 18.00
C GLY A 292 -0.08 18.43 17.10
N PHE A 293 -0.20 18.26 15.77
CA PHE A 293 -0.22 19.41 14.85
C PHE A 293 -1.58 20.11 14.86
N SER A 294 -1.60 21.45 14.88
CA SER A 294 -2.85 22.21 14.98
C SER A 294 -3.72 22.09 13.73
N ARG A 295 -5.03 22.31 13.89
CA ARG A 295 -5.95 22.37 12.75
C ARG A 295 -5.65 23.52 11.79
N ASP A 296 -5.02 24.58 12.29
CA ASP A 296 -4.74 25.78 11.51
C ASP A 296 -3.49 25.58 10.64
N PHE A 297 -2.37 25.10 11.20
CA PHE A 297 -1.20 24.69 10.41
C PHE A 297 -1.57 23.62 9.37
N MET A 298 -2.33 22.60 9.79
CA MET A 298 -2.76 21.52 8.89
C MET A 298 -3.65 21.99 7.74
N LYS A 299 -4.50 23.00 7.95
CA LYS A 299 -5.38 23.54 6.89
C LYS A 299 -4.69 24.60 6.03
N LEU A 300 -4.04 25.57 6.67
CA LEU A 300 -3.57 26.81 6.06
C LEU A 300 -2.24 26.64 5.33
N CYS A 301 -1.37 25.75 5.84
CA CYS A 301 -0.08 25.43 5.23
C CYS A 301 -0.14 24.09 4.50
N ILE A 302 -0.42 23.00 5.23
CA ILE A 302 -0.24 21.64 4.70
C ILE A 302 -1.31 21.26 3.67
N ASP A 303 -2.61 21.39 3.96
CA ASP A 303 -3.68 21.08 3.00
C ASP A 303 -3.57 21.99 1.76
N SER A 304 -3.37 23.30 1.93
CA SER A 304 -3.20 24.26 0.83
C SER A 304 -2.00 23.98 -0.08
N THR A 305 -0.86 23.56 0.49
CA THR A 305 0.32 23.27 -0.34
C THR A 305 0.19 21.92 -1.05
N MET A 306 -0.27 20.89 -0.33
CA MET A 306 -0.37 19.55 -0.89
C MET A 306 -1.59 19.35 -1.81
N SER A 307 -2.56 20.28 -1.83
CA SER A 307 -3.67 20.24 -2.79
C SER A 307 -3.22 20.39 -4.24
N VAL A 308 -2.02 20.91 -4.50
CA VAL A 308 -1.41 20.95 -5.85
C VAL A 308 -1.10 19.54 -6.37
N LEU A 309 -0.88 18.56 -5.48
CA LEU A 309 -0.42 17.21 -5.83
C LEU A 309 -1.44 16.10 -5.48
N PHE A 310 -2.23 16.25 -4.41
CA PHE A 310 -3.14 15.21 -3.90
C PHE A 310 -4.64 15.55 -4.03
N VAL A 311 -5.07 15.97 -5.23
CA VAL A 311 -6.50 16.13 -5.60
C VAL A 311 -7.16 14.74 -5.71
N THR A 312 -7.38 14.09 -4.56
CA THR A 312 -7.84 12.69 -4.48
C THR A 312 -9.13 12.58 -3.67
N LYS A 313 -10.06 11.72 -4.10
CA LYS A 313 -11.32 11.42 -3.35
C LYS A 313 -11.07 10.88 -1.94
N MET A 314 -9.88 10.32 -1.67
CA MET A 314 -9.45 9.89 -0.33
C MET A 314 -9.03 11.07 0.57
N GLY A 315 -8.50 12.14 -0.01
CA GLY A 315 -7.95 13.30 0.68
C GLY A 315 -6.57 13.07 1.30
N LEU A 316 -5.78 14.14 1.40
CA LEU A 316 -4.40 14.14 1.91
C LEU A 316 -4.23 13.35 3.23
N LYS A 317 -5.17 13.49 4.16
CA LYS A 317 -5.12 12.90 5.51
C LYS A 317 -5.21 11.36 5.51
N LYS A 318 -5.53 10.72 4.38
CA LYS A 318 -5.50 9.25 4.19
C LYS A 318 -4.26 8.76 3.45
N GLN A 319 -3.40 9.64 2.95
CA GLN A 319 -2.18 9.27 2.25
C GLN A 319 -1.13 8.69 3.24
N PRO A 320 -0.16 7.88 2.77
CA PRO A 320 0.94 7.39 3.60
C PRO A 320 1.77 8.55 4.19
N THR A 321 2.08 8.50 5.49
CA THR A 321 2.84 9.56 6.17
C THR A 321 4.19 9.81 5.50
N GLN A 322 4.95 8.76 5.18
CA GLN A 322 6.26 8.92 4.54
C GLN A 322 6.16 9.53 3.15
N ALA A 323 5.13 9.16 2.37
CA ALA A 323 4.90 9.76 1.06
C ALA A 323 4.68 11.28 1.18
N VAL A 324 3.83 11.72 2.12
CA VAL A 324 3.61 13.16 2.35
C VAL A 324 4.89 13.86 2.81
N LEU A 325 5.63 13.30 3.77
CA LEU A 325 6.91 13.87 4.23
C LEU A 325 7.94 13.97 3.09
N ASN A 326 8.01 12.99 2.20
CA ASN A 326 8.95 12.99 1.07
C ASN A 326 8.74 14.16 0.10
N HIS A 327 7.52 14.69 -0.05
CA HIS A 327 7.28 15.86 -0.89
C HIS A 327 7.95 17.14 -0.36
N PHE A 328 8.21 17.22 0.94
CA PHE A 328 8.91 18.35 1.58
C PHE A 328 10.43 18.13 1.74
N ARG A 329 10.97 16.95 1.40
CA ARG A 329 12.43 16.72 1.40
C ARG A 329 13.09 17.47 0.25
N GLY A 330 14.42 17.56 0.27
CA GLY A 330 15.22 18.14 -0.82
C GLY A 330 15.03 17.47 -2.18
N SER A 331 14.50 16.24 -2.23
CA SER A 331 14.11 15.54 -3.47
C SER A 331 12.64 15.70 -3.87
N GLY A 332 11.85 16.41 -3.06
CA GLY A 332 10.45 16.70 -3.30
C GLY A 332 10.22 17.96 -4.13
N PHE A 333 8.98 18.45 -4.11
CA PHE A 333 8.53 19.63 -4.86
C PHE A 333 8.20 20.82 -3.95
N THR A 334 8.20 20.62 -2.64
CA THR A 334 7.26 21.32 -1.75
C THR A 334 7.98 22.00 -0.61
N HIS A 335 7.65 23.28 -0.40
CA HIS A 335 8.33 24.15 0.55
C HIS A 335 7.31 24.79 1.50
N LEU A 336 7.52 24.64 2.82
CA LEU A 336 6.85 25.47 3.82
C LEU A 336 7.48 26.86 3.93
N LYS A 337 8.78 26.96 3.58
CA LYS A 337 9.49 28.21 3.33
C LYS A 337 10.34 28.04 2.07
N PHE A 338 10.11 28.90 1.10
CA PHE A 338 10.88 29.02 -0.13
C PHE A 338 11.92 30.13 0.08
N ASP A 339 13.17 29.71 0.33
CA ASP A 339 14.33 30.59 0.34
C ASP A 339 15.17 30.28 -0.92
N PRO A 340 15.19 31.14 -1.95
CA PRO A 340 15.92 30.88 -3.19
C PRO A 340 17.45 30.92 -3.06
N SER A 341 17.99 31.33 -1.90
CA SER A 341 19.44 31.42 -1.65
C SER A 341 20.06 30.12 -1.12
N SER A 342 19.29 29.30 -0.39
CA SER A 342 19.75 28.00 0.10
C SER A 342 20.07 27.00 -1.02
N GLU A 343 20.93 26.02 -0.71
CA GLU A 343 21.33 24.95 -1.63
C GLU A 343 20.13 24.26 -2.30
N TRP A 344 19.12 23.96 -1.47
CA TRP A 344 17.84 23.30 -1.80
C TRP A 344 16.72 24.30 -2.17
N GLY A 345 16.94 25.59 -1.94
CA GLY A 345 16.13 26.70 -2.44
C GLY A 345 16.03 26.76 -3.96
N ARG A 346 16.99 26.12 -4.62
CA ARG A 346 17.03 25.93 -6.07
C ARG A 346 16.14 24.79 -6.57
N ASN A 347 15.28 24.22 -5.71
CA ASN A 347 14.18 23.32 -6.07
C ASN A 347 13.05 24.04 -6.82
N LYS A 348 13.44 24.70 -7.92
CA LYS A 348 12.53 25.15 -8.97
C LYS A 348 11.91 23.91 -9.59
N VAL A 349 10.60 23.91 -9.78
CA VAL A 349 9.94 22.92 -10.63
C VAL A 349 10.15 23.34 -12.08
N GLN A 350 10.46 22.42 -12.99
CA GLN A 350 10.71 22.80 -14.39
C GLN A 350 9.42 22.64 -15.21
N ILE A 351 8.98 23.71 -15.87
CA ILE A 351 7.91 23.65 -16.86
C ILE A 351 8.48 23.25 -18.23
N THR A 352 7.69 22.59 -19.07
CA THR A 352 8.09 22.24 -20.44
C THR A 352 7.59 23.31 -21.39
N VAL A 353 8.51 24.05 -22.02
CA VAL A 353 8.16 25.16 -22.91
C VAL A 353 7.54 24.61 -24.19
N GLY A 354 6.40 25.19 -24.59
CA GLY A 354 5.57 24.62 -25.66
C GLY A 354 4.65 23.48 -25.21
N GLY A 355 4.55 23.20 -23.90
CA GLY A 355 3.60 22.26 -23.30
C GLY A 355 4.06 20.80 -23.29
N SER A 356 3.88 20.12 -22.16
CA SER A 356 4.33 18.74 -21.95
C SER A 356 3.71 17.73 -22.92
N GLN A 357 2.51 17.98 -23.46
CA GLN A 357 1.89 17.09 -24.43
C GLN A 357 2.68 16.99 -25.75
N ASN A 358 3.39 18.05 -26.15
CA ASN A 358 4.06 18.08 -27.44
C ASN A 358 5.34 17.23 -27.46
N VAL A 359 5.94 16.96 -26.29
CA VAL A 359 6.96 15.92 -26.08
C VAL A 359 6.42 14.56 -26.51
N TRP A 360 5.24 14.21 -26.00
CA TRP A 360 4.56 12.96 -26.29
C TRP A 360 4.08 12.86 -27.74
N ARG A 361 3.76 13.98 -28.39
CA ARG A 361 3.51 14.04 -29.84
C ARG A 361 4.78 13.85 -30.69
N ARG A 362 5.98 14.19 -30.19
CA ARG A 362 7.23 13.79 -30.86
C ARG A 362 7.47 12.28 -30.73
N VAL A 363 7.32 11.72 -29.53
CA VAL A 363 7.40 10.27 -29.27
C VAL A 363 6.42 9.47 -30.13
N GLN A 364 5.17 9.91 -30.23
CA GLN A 364 4.16 9.31 -31.11
C GLN A 364 4.58 9.34 -32.59
N ARG A 365 5.20 10.44 -33.03
CA ARG A 365 5.68 10.55 -34.41
C ARG A 365 6.81 9.57 -34.67
N GLU A 366 7.73 9.40 -33.74
CA GLU A 366 8.83 8.42 -33.87
C GLU A 366 8.33 6.98 -33.93
N ILE A 367 7.35 6.61 -33.10
CA ILE A 367 6.66 5.30 -33.17
C ILE A 367 6.19 5.02 -34.60
N LEU A 368 5.62 6.00 -35.29
CA LEU A 368 5.15 5.89 -36.68
C LEU A 368 6.31 5.94 -37.69
N GLU A 369 7.32 6.80 -37.48
CA GLU A 369 8.53 6.93 -38.32
C GLU A 369 9.34 5.62 -38.36
N THR A 370 9.25 4.74 -37.35
CA THR A 370 9.86 3.38 -37.40
C THR A 370 9.27 2.46 -38.49
N GLY A 371 8.04 2.73 -38.96
CA GLY A 371 7.26 1.80 -39.78
C GLY A 371 6.80 0.51 -39.08
N ARG A 372 7.12 0.34 -37.78
CA ARG A 372 6.75 -0.84 -36.96
C ARG A 372 5.66 -0.55 -35.92
N GLY A 373 5.42 0.72 -35.60
CA GLY A 373 4.36 1.18 -34.71
C GLY A 373 3.10 1.64 -35.43
N GLN A 374 1.95 1.37 -34.84
CA GLN A 374 0.64 1.92 -35.22
C GLN A 374 -0.05 2.51 -33.99
N VAL A 375 -0.90 3.52 -34.18
CA VAL A 375 -1.65 4.19 -33.10
C VAL A 375 -3.12 4.31 -33.48
N HIS A 376 -4.00 3.77 -32.64
CA HIS A 376 -5.44 3.66 -32.87
C HIS A 376 -6.19 4.43 -31.79
N LEU A 377 -6.71 5.61 -32.16
CA LEU A 377 -7.51 6.47 -31.28
C LEU A 377 -8.99 6.02 -31.28
N LYS A 378 -9.75 6.42 -30.26
CA LYS A 378 -11.17 6.04 -30.04
C LYS A 378 -11.39 4.53 -29.89
N LYS A 379 -10.37 3.79 -29.44
CA LYS A 379 -10.35 2.34 -29.16
C LYS A 379 -10.32 2.08 -27.65
N LYS A 380 -11.45 2.35 -26.99
CA LYS A 380 -11.66 2.02 -25.58
C LYS A 380 -11.84 0.51 -25.41
N LEU A 381 -10.91 -0.13 -24.70
CA LEU A 381 -10.94 -1.57 -24.42
C LEU A 381 -12.13 -1.93 -23.53
N VAL A 382 -12.84 -3.01 -23.88
CA VAL A 382 -13.91 -3.62 -23.07
C VAL A 382 -13.44 -4.94 -22.47
N SER A 383 -12.72 -5.76 -23.24
CA SER A 383 -12.14 -7.01 -22.76
C SER A 383 -10.89 -7.40 -23.55
N ALA A 384 -10.01 -8.16 -22.90
CA ALA A 384 -8.91 -8.86 -23.55
C ALA A 384 -8.89 -10.31 -23.08
N GLY A 385 -8.59 -11.23 -24.00
CA GLY A 385 -8.51 -12.67 -23.75
C GLY A 385 -7.49 -13.32 -24.65
N LYS A 386 -7.31 -14.65 -24.52
CA LYS A 386 -6.45 -15.42 -25.42
C LYS A 386 -7.27 -16.31 -26.36
N GLU A 387 -6.92 -16.26 -27.63
CA GLU A 387 -7.48 -17.04 -28.74
C GLU A 387 -6.30 -17.66 -29.49
N ASP A 388 -6.32 -18.98 -29.68
CA ASP A 388 -5.22 -19.78 -30.23
C ASP A 388 -3.83 -19.49 -29.59
N GLY A 389 -3.84 -19.17 -28.29
CA GLY A 389 -2.66 -18.84 -27.49
C GLY A 389 -2.20 -17.38 -27.57
N LEU A 390 -2.68 -16.61 -28.54
CA LEU A 390 -2.35 -15.19 -28.76
C LEU A 390 -3.41 -14.29 -28.11
N TRP A 391 -3.05 -13.04 -27.79
CA TRP A 391 -4.01 -12.08 -27.24
C TRP A 391 -4.95 -11.53 -28.32
N ALA A 392 -6.21 -11.38 -27.95
CA ALA A 392 -7.27 -10.70 -28.69
C ALA A 392 -7.96 -9.66 -27.79
N LEU A 393 -8.19 -8.47 -28.35
CA LEU A 393 -8.75 -7.30 -27.70
C LEU A 393 -10.11 -6.98 -28.34
N THR A 394 -11.11 -6.67 -27.52
CA THR A 394 -12.45 -6.23 -27.95
C THR A 394 -12.72 -4.82 -27.44
N PHE A 395 -13.22 -3.94 -28.29
CA PHE A 395 -13.39 -2.51 -28.03
C PHE A 395 -14.87 -2.10 -27.98
N GLU A 396 -15.14 -0.92 -27.40
CA GLU A 396 -16.51 -0.41 -27.16
C GLU A 396 -17.30 -0.12 -28.46
N ASP A 397 -16.62 0.07 -29.59
CA ASP A 397 -17.22 0.18 -30.92
C ASP A 397 -17.58 -1.18 -31.56
N GLY A 398 -17.46 -2.28 -30.80
CA GLY A 398 -17.70 -3.64 -31.25
C GLY A 398 -16.57 -4.22 -32.11
N SER A 399 -15.51 -3.46 -32.40
CA SER A 399 -14.36 -3.98 -33.15
C SER A 399 -13.51 -4.92 -32.30
N LYS A 400 -12.86 -5.87 -32.98
CA LYS A 400 -11.99 -6.88 -32.37
C LYS A 400 -10.68 -6.96 -33.16
N VAL A 401 -9.56 -7.00 -32.45
CA VAL A 401 -8.21 -7.12 -33.05
C VAL A 401 -7.41 -8.13 -32.22
N GLY A 402 -6.70 -9.04 -32.87
CA GLY A 402 -5.92 -10.08 -32.18
C GLY A 402 -4.69 -10.53 -32.96
N GLY A 403 -4.07 -11.61 -32.46
CA GLY A 403 -2.80 -12.10 -32.99
C GLY A 403 -1.57 -11.46 -32.34
N PHE A 404 -1.71 -10.89 -31.14
CA PHE A 404 -0.60 -10.31 -30.39
C PHE A 404 0.08 -11.38 -29.51
N ALA A 405 1.42 -11.42 -29.50
CA ALA A 405 2.16 -12.27 -28.55
C ALA A 405 1.95 -11.78 -27.10
N ASP A 406 1.99 -10.46 -26.94
CA ASP A 406 2.09 -9.78 -25.65
C ASP A 406 1.07 -8.62 -25.57
N LEU A 407 0.60 -8.35 -24.34
CA LEU A 407 -0.35 -7.28 -24.03
C LEU A 407 0.18 -6.45 -22.85
N ILE A 408 0.37 -5.16 -23.08
CA ILE A 408 0.78 -4.17 -22.07
C ILE A 408 -0.43 -3.28 -21.75
N LEU A 409 -0.87 -3.30 -20.49
CA LEU A 409 -1.91 -2.43 -19.99
C LEU A 409 -1.27 -1.21 -19.31
N ALA A 410 -1.31 -0.06 -19.98
CA ALA A 410 -0.91 1.24 -19.44
C ALA A 410 -2.16 2.00 -18.95
N LEU A 411 -3.02 1.30 -18.20
CA LEU A 411 -4.31 1.75 -17.68
C LEU A 411 -4.26 1.92 -16.14
N PRO A 412 -5.24 2.61 -15.53
CA PRO A 412 -5.35 2.77 -14.07
C PRO A 412 -5.68 1.47 -13.30
#